data_AF-A0A923YS46-F1
#
_entry.id   AF-A0A923YS46-F1
#
_cell.length_a   1.000
_cell.length_b   1.000
_cell.length_c   1.000
_cell.angle_alpha   90.00
_cell.angle_beta   90.00
_cell.angle_gamma   90.00
#
_symmetry.space_group_name_H-M   'P 1'
#
loop_
_entity.id
_entity.type
_entity.pdbx_description
1 polymer ?
#
loop_
_entity_poly.entity_id
_entity_poly.type
_entity_poly.pdbx_seq_one_letter_code
_entity_poly.pdbx_strand_id
1 'polypeptide(L)' 'MKNIIFIVMIALSLNLNAQNKKKMTPKNKKEMAQEKKQVVYQVFTRLFGNKNTTNKPWGTIEENGVGKFND' A
#
# COMPACT_ATOMS: atom_id res chain seq x y z
N MET A 1 -50.38 6.74 33.46
CA MET A 1 -50.46 5.92 32.22
C MET A 1 -49.91 6.66 31.00
N LYS A 2 -50.35 7.90 30.74
CA LYS A 2 -49.92 8.69 29.57
C LYS A 2 -48.41 8.97 29.51
N ASN A 3 -47.76 9.19 30.66
CA ASN A 3 -46.31 9.42 30.74
C ASN A 3 -45.50 8.12 30.51
N ILE A 4 -46.04 6.96 30.90
CA ILE A 4 -45.41 5.66 30.65
C ILE A 4 -45.50 5.33 29.15
N ILE A 5 -46.65 5.59 28.52
CA ILE A 5 -46.84 5.45 27.07
C ILE A 5 -45.87 6.34 26.30
N PHE A 6 -45.60 7.56 26.78
CA PHE A 6 -44.66 8.48 26.17
C PHE A 6 -43.21 7.99 26.23
N ILE A 7 -42.79 7.40 27.36
CA ILE A 7 -41.43 6.86 27.53
C ILE A 7 -41.21 5.62 26.65
N VAL A 8 -42.22 4.74 26.51
CA VAL A 8 -42.15 3.56 25.63
C VAL A 8 -42.04 3.97 24.16
N MET A 9 -42.75 5.02 23.73
CA MET A 9 -42.65 5.54 22.36
C MET A 9 -41.27 6.13 22.05
N ILE A 10 -40.64 6.81 23.02
CA ILE A 10 -39.27 7.34 22.86
C ILE A 10 -38.26 6.19 22.77
N ALA A 11 -38.37 5.18 23.64
CA ALA A 11 -37.48 4.01 23.61
C ALA A 11 -37.57 3.21 22.30
N LEU A 12 -38.78 3.12 21.71
CA LEU A 12 -38.99 2.44 20.44
C LEU A 12 -38.35 3.21 19.27
N SER A 13 -38.40 4.55 19.28
CA SER A 13 -37.83 5.40 18.23
C SER A 13 -36.30 5.35 18.14
N LEU A 14 -35.61 5.08 19.25
CA LEU A 14 -34.15 5.00 19.30
C LEU A 14 -33.59 3.69 18.69
N ASN A 15 -34.41 2.64 18.56
CA ASN A 15 -33.98 1.34 18.03
C ASN A 15 -34.05 1.24 16.49
N LEU A 16 -34.66 2.19 15.77
CA LEU A 16 -34.78 2.14 14.30
C LEU A 16 -33.54 2.64 13.52
N ASN A 17 -32.57 3.28 14.18
CA ASN A 17 -31.39 3.83 13.49
C ASN A 17 -30.20 2.86 13.37
N ALA A 18 -30.34 1.60 13.83
CA ALA A 18 -29.24 0.65 13.93
C ALA A 18 -28.90 -0.12 12.63
N GLN A 19 -29.63 0.03 11.53
CA GLN A 19 -29.26 -0.58 10.24
C GLN A 19 -29.56 0.30 9.04
N ASN A 20 -28.82 1.39 8.89
CA ASN A 20 -28.58 1.98 7.58
C ASN A 20 -27.14 1.70 7.14
N LYS A 21 -26.87 0.44 6.76
CA LYS A 21 -25.75 0.18 5.86
C LYS A 21 -26.13 0.85 4.53
N LYS A 22 -25.66 2.08 4.32
CA LYS A 22 -25.59 2.66 2.98
C LYS A 22 -24.89 1.62 2.11
N LYS A 23 -25.64 0.90 1.26
CA LYS A 23 -25.03 0.11 0.19
C LYS A 23 -24.31 1.12 -0.67
N MET A 24 -22.98 1.14 -0.56
CA MET A 24 -22.14 1.88 -1.47
C MET A 24 -22.35 1.22 -2.84
N THR A 25 -23.16 1.86 -3.66
CA THR A 25 -23.24 1.56 -5.09
C THR A 25 -21.81 1.60 -5.64
N PRO A 26 -21.41 0.67 -6.51
CA PRO A 26 -20.12 0.75 -7.17
C PRO A 26 -20.13 2.02 -8.03
N LYS A 27 -19.63 3.13 -7.46
CA LYS A 27 -19.33 4.34 -8.19
C LYS A 27 -18.32 3.92 -9.24
N ASN A 28 -18.72 3.96 -10.51
CA ASN A 28 -17.87 3.73 -11.65
C ASN A 28 -16.68 4.69 -11.53
N LYS A 29 -15.58 4.21 -10.92
CA LYS A 29 -14.32 4.94 -10.85
C LYS A 29 -13.87 4.98 -12.29
N LYS A 30 -14.09 6.12 -12.96
CA LYS A 30 -13.19 6.50 -14.05
C LYS A 30 -11.79 6.36 -13.47
N GLU A 31 -11.06 5.36 -13.95
CA GLU A 31 -9.64 5.24 -13.70
C GLU A 31 -9.01 6.50 -14.30
N MET A 32 -8.91 7.55 -13.50
CA MET A 32 -7.89 8.55 -13.75
C MET A 32 -6.59 7.77 -13.70
N ALA A 33 -5.91 7.66 -14.83
CA ALA A 33 -4.56 7.15 -14.91
C ALA A 33 -3.74 7.93 -13.87
N GLN A 34 -3.54 7.34 -12.69
CA GLN A 34 -2.79 8.00 -11.64
C GLN A 34 -1.37 8.10 -12.15
N GLU A 35 -0.87 9.32 -12.30
CA GLU A 35 0.55 9.54 -12.55
C GLU A 35 1.34 8.84 -11.45
N LYS A 36 2.06 7.79 -11.86
CA LYS A 36 2.93 7.07 -10.94
C LYS A 36 4.13 7.97 -10.66
N LYS A 37 4.45 8.16 -9.38
CA LYS A 37 5.66 8.87 -8.99
C LYS A 37 6.88 8.12 -9.52
N GLN A 38 7.84 8.86 -10.10
CA GLN A 38 9.11 8.30 -10.51
C GLN A 38 9.90 7.86 -9.26
N VAL A 39 10.48 6.68 -9.31
CA VAL A 39 11.35 6.14 -8.27
C VAL A 39 12.76 6.04 -8.85
N VAL A 40 13.72 6.68 -8.19
CA VAL A 40 15.13 6.66 -8.59
C VAL A 40 15.90 5.79 -7.61
N TYR A 41 16.65 4.82 -8.15
CA TYR A 41 17.55 3.98 -7.36
C TYR A 41 18.99 4.47 -7.53
N GLN A 42 19.64 4.79 -6.41
CA GLN A 42 21.06 5.08 -6.39
C GLN A 42 21.81 3.79 -6.06
N VAL A 43 22.66 3.35 -6.99
CA VAL A 43 23.46 2.13 -6.87
C VAL A 43 24.90 2.43 -7.26
N PHE A 44 25.85 1.68 -6.70
CA PHE A 44 27.25 1.77 -7.11
C PHE A 44 27.46 1.03 -8.43
N THR A 45 28.06 1.70 -9.41
CA THR A 45 28.35 1.14 -10.75
C THR A 45 29.18 -0.15 -10.67
N ARG A 46 30.15 -0.20 -9.75
CA ARG A 46 30.99 -1.40 -9.53
C ARG A 46 30.20 -2.65 -9.11
N LEU A 47 29.06 -2.47 -8.44
CA LEU A 47 28.25 -3.58 -7.93
C LEU A 47 27.08 -3.92 -8.85
N PHE A 48 26.63 -2.95 -9.65
CA PHE A 48 25.49 -3.13 -10.54
C PHE A 48 25.81 -4.19 -11.61
N GLY A 49 25.01 -5.26 -11.67
CA GLY A 49 25.21 -6.34 -12.63
C GLY A 49 26.39 -7.27 -12.32
N ASN A 50 27.12 -7.11 -11.22
CA ASN A 50 28.16 -8.06 -10.84
C ASN A 50 27.51 -9.41 -10.45
N LYS A 51 27.73 -10.44 -11.26
CA LYS A 51 27.23 -11.81 -11.03
C LYS A 51 28.13 -12.60 -10.08
N ASN A 52 29.35 -12.13 -9.83
CA ASN A 52 30.27 -12.73 -8.87
C ASN A 52 29.83 -12.34 -7.44
N THR A 53 29.56 -13.35 -6.61
CA THR A 53 29.11 -13.18 -5.22
C THR A 53 30.25 -13.28 -4.20
N THR A 54 31.49 -13.52 -4.65
CA THR A 54 32.67 -13.56 -3.80
C THR A 54 32.93 -12.19 -3.17
N ASN A 55 33.09 -12.18 -1.85
CA ASN A 55 33.52 -11.02 -1.09
C ASN A 55 34.74 -11.38 -0.25
N LYS A 56 35.89 -11.41 -0.90
CA LYS A 56 37.19 -11.61 -0.26
C LYS A 56 37.74 -10.26 0.20
N PRO A 57 37.96 -10.07 1.52
CA PRO A 57 38.62 -8.87 2.03
C PRO A 57 39.98 -8.69 1.37
N TRP A 58 40.28 -7.46 0.93
CA TRP A 58 41.52 -7.13 0.22
C TRP A 58 41.77 -7.92 -1.08
N GLY A 59 40.72 -8.53 -1.64
CA GLY A 59 40.80 -9.26 -2.90
C GLY A 59 40.86 -8.36 -4.13
N THR A 60 41.39 -8.89 -5.23
CA THR A 60 41.50 -8.15 -6.49
C THR A 60 40.16 -8.04 -7.22
N ILE A 61 40.15 -7.28 -8.32
CA ILE A 61 38.96 -7.13 -9.18
C ILE A 61 38.60 -8.46 -9.84
N GLU A 62 39.59 -9.27 -10.20
CA GLU A 62 39.41 -10.59 -10.81
C GLU A 62 38.81 -11.59 -9.81
N GLU A 63 39.21 -11.52 -8.54
CA GLU A 63 38.71 -12.40 -7.48
C GLU A 63 37.26 -12.07 -7.08
N ASN A 64 36.94 -10.79 -6.89
CA ASN A 64 35.62 -10.34 -6.40
C ASN A 64 34.65 -9.96 -7.53
N GLY A 65 35.15 -9.85 -8.77
CA GLY A 65 34.38 -9.32 -9.88
C GLY A 65 34.10 -7.82 -9.78
N VAL A 66 33.57 -7.30 -10.88
CA VAL A 66 33.07 -5.93 -11.02
C VAL A 66 31.98 -5.95 -12.08
N GLY A 67 30.90 -5.18 -11.87
CA GLY A 67 29.87 -4.98 -12.86
C GLY A 67 30.38 -4.20 -14.07
N LYS A 68 30.04 -4.65 -15.29
CA LYS A 68 30.30 -3.92 -16.54
C LYS A 68 28.99 -3.60 -17.24
N PHE A 69 28.97 -2.54 -18.03
CA PHE A 69 27.77 -2.13 -18.78
C PHE A 69 27.34 -3.11 -19.89
N ASN A 70 28.24 -4.00 -20.31
CA ASN A 70 28.01 -4.96 -21.39
C ASN A 70 27.69 -6.38 -20.88
N ASP A 71 27.51 -6.56 -19.56
CA ASP A 71 27.20 -7.85 -18.92
C ASP A 71 25.69 -8.14 -18.79
#